data_AF-A0A2D6RN05-F1
#
_entry.id   AF-A0A2D6RN05-F1
#
_cell.length_a   1.000
_cell.length_b   1.000
_cell.length_c   1.000
_cell.angle_alpha   90.00
_cell.angle_beta   90.00
_cell.angle_gamma   90.00
#
_symmetry.space_group_name_H-M   'P 1'
#
loop_
_entity.id
_entity.type
_entity.pdbx_description
1 polymer ?
#
loop_
_entity_poly.entity_id
_entity_poly.type
_entity_poly.pdbx_seq_one_letter_code
_entity_poly.pdbx_strand_id
1 'polypeptide(L)'
;MLIFSLNIMKRGKKIILIVIILIISLGIIYSYINKDTNEFKECQTDSDCIKVQTTCCSCNMGGKEMCVSKKEVGFYEKQLENCSKDSACIALYACDIKSCGCIEGRCV
;
A
#
# COMPACT_ATOMS: atom_id res chain seq x y z
N MET A 1 -23.60 26.95 -57.21
CA MET A 1 -23.62 25.75 -56.35
C MET A 1 -22.20 25.24 -56.03
N LEU A 2 -21.28 26.13 -55.58
CA LEU A 2 -19.87 25.77 -55.30
C LEU A 2 -19.36 26.28 -53.93
N ILE A 3 -20.13 27.13 -53.25
CA ILE A 3 -19.74 27.73 -51.96
C ILE A 3 -20.02 26.79 -50.77
N PHE A 4 -20.97 25.85 -50.93
CA PHE A 4 -21.34 24.89 -49.89
C PHE A 4 -20.26 23.83 -49.62
N SER A 5 -19.44 23.48 -50.63
CA SER A 5 -18.42 22.44 -50.51
C SER A 5 -17.15 22.87 -49.75
N LEU A 6 -16.85 24.18 -49.68
CA LEU A 6 -15.66 24.69 -48.99
C LEU A 6 -15.82 24.80 -47.47
N ASN A 7 -17.06 24.93 -46.97
CA ASN A 7 -17.34 25.14 -45.55
C ASN A 7 -17.39 23.84 -44.75
N ILE A 8 -17.69 22.71 -45.41
CA ILE A 8 -17.65 21.35 -44.83
C ILE A 8 -16.21 20.92 -44.52
N MET A 9 -15.25 21.29 -45.38
CA MET A 9 -13.85 20.90 -45.23
C MET A 9 -13.13 21.65 -44.08
N LYS A 10 -13.54 22.90 -43.79
CA LYS A 10 -13.02 23.69 -42.64
C LYS A 10 -13.65 23.27 -41.30
N ARG A 11 -14.93 22.88 -41.29
CA ARG A 11 -15.61 22.36 -40.09
C ARG A 11 -15.16 20.94 -39.75
N GLY A 12 -14.91 20.10 -40.76
CA GLY A 12 -14.37 18.74 -40.58
C GLY A 12 -13.02 18.72 -39.89
N LYS A 13 -12.10 19.64 -40.26
CA LYS A 13 -10.79 19.76 -39.58
C LYS A 13 -10.91 20.12 -38.10
N LYS A 14 -11.86 20.97 -37.70
CA LYS A 14 -12.08 21.30 -36.28
C LYS A 14 -12.61 20.12 -35.49
N ILE A 15 -13.53 19.34 -36.06
CA ILE A 15 -14.09 18.14 -35.42
C ILE A 15 -12.99 17.08 -35.23
N ILE A 16 -12.17 16.84 -36.26
CA ILE A 16 -11.04 15.90 -36.18
C ILE A 16 -10.07 16.30 -35.07
N LEU A 17 -9.77 17.60 -34.94
CA LEU A 17 -8.83 18.10 -33.93
C LEU A 17 -9.38 17.92 -32.49
N ILE A 18 -10.68 18.11 -32.28
CA ILE A 18 -11.35 17.85 -30.99
C ILE A 18 -11.33 16.36 -30.64
N VAL A 19 -11.58 15.48 -31.61
CA VAL A 19 -11.56 14.02 -31.40
C VAL A 19 -10.16 13.55 -31.03
N ILE A 20 -9.12 14.07 -31.69
CA ILE A 20 -7.72 13.75 -31.35
C ILE A 20 -7.38 14.18 -29.92
N ILE A 21 -7.79 15.38 -29.50
CA ILE A 21 -7.56 15.85 -28.12
C ILE A 21 -8.26 14.93 -27.10
N LEU A 22 -9.49 14.51 -27.38
CA LEU A 22 -10.23 13.58 -26.53
C LEU A 22 -9.49 12.24 -26.39
N ILE A 23 -9.01 11.67 -27.50
CA ILE A 23 -8.25 10.41 -27.49
C ILE A 23 -6.94 10.56 -26.69
N ILE A 24 -6.22 11.67 -26.87
CA ILE A 24 -4.98 11.94 -26.12
C ILE A 24 -5.29 12.06 -24.62
N SER A 25 -6.33 12.81 -24.25
CA SER A 25 -6.72 12.96 -22.84
C SER A 25 -7.10 11.63 -22.20
N LEU A 26 -7.83 10.77 -22.92
CA LEU A 26 -8.18 9.42 -22.45
C LEU A 26 -6.94 8.54 -22.29
N GLY A 27 -5.97 8.61 -23.21
CA GLY A 27 -4.72 7.87 -23.13
C GLY A 27 -3.85 8.29 -21.93
N ILE A 28 -3.80 9.60 -21.63
CA ILE A 28 -3.10 10.12 -20.45
C ILE A 28 -3.77 9.61 -19.17
N ILE A 29 -5.11 9.67 -19.07
CA ILE A 29 -5.86 9.18 -17.91
C ILE A 29 -5.60 7.68 -17.69
N TYR A 30 -5.64 6.88 -18.76
CA TYR A 30 -5.33 5.45 -18.70
C TYR A 30 -3.90 5.18 -18.18
N SER A 31 -2.92 5.96 -18.64
CA SER A 31 -1.53 5.81 -18.19
C SER A 31 -1.33 6.17 -16.72
N TYR A 32 -2.07 7.15 -16.21
CA TYR A 32 -2.06 7.50 -14.79
C TYR A 32 -2.64 6.37 -13.93
N ILE A 33 -3.79 5.81 -14.31
CA ILE A 33 -4.44 4.73 -13.54
C ILE A 33 -3.56 3.48 -13.47
N ASN A 34 -2.85 3.14 -14.55
CA ASN A 34 -2.03 1.92 -14.58
C ASN A 34 -0.71 2.05 -13.79
N LYS A 35 -0.24 3.26 -13.50
CA LYS A 35 1.07 3.49 -12.87
C LYS A 35 1.08 3.19 -11.36
N ASP A 36 -0.08 3.13 -10.72
CA ASP A 36 -0.26 2.84 -9.29
C ASP A 36 -0.25 1.34 -8.93
N THR A 37 0.11 0.45 -9.86
CA THR A 37 0.33 -0.98 -9.58
C THR A 37 1.80 -1.33 -9.35
N ASN A 38 2.61 -0.37 -8.87
CA ASN A 38 3.79 -0.74 -8.10
C ASN A 38 3.29 -1.16 -6.72
N GLU A 39 3.07 -2.47 -6.54
CA GLU A 39 2.90 -3.06 -5.22
C GLU A 39 3.95 -2.46 -4.29
N PHE A 40 3.50 -1.66 -3.32
CA PHE A 40 4.38 -1.08 -2.32
C PHE A 40 4.87 -2.24 -1.46
N LYS A 41 6.02 -2.82 -1.83
CA LYS A 41 6.62 -3.92 -1.08
C LYS A 41 7.06 -3.38 0.28
N GLU A 42 6.50 -3.96 1.34
CA GLU A 42 6.82 -3.63 2.74
C GLU A 42 8.26 -4.02 3.09
N CYS A 43 8.76 -5.07 2.44
CA CYS A 43 10.10 -5.64 2.63
C CYS A 43 10.71 -6.11 1.29
N GLN A 44 12.05 -6.17 1.24
CA GLN A 44 12.78 -6.82 0.14
C GLN A 44 13.54 -8.05 0.61
N THR A 45 13.90 -8.09 1.88
CA THR A 45 14.64 -9.15 2.54
C THR A 45 14.05 -9.45 3.91
N ASP A 46 14.30 -10.64 4.45
CA ASP A 46 13.87 -11.01 5.81
C ASP A 46 14.39 -10.01 6.87
N SER A 47 15.55 -9.38 6.60
CA SER A 47 16.14 -8.39 7.51
C SER A 47 15.37 -7.06 7.60
N ASP A 48 14.45 -6.82 6.66
CA ASP A 48 13.55 -5.67 6.68
C ASP A 48 12.33 -5.91 7.59
N CYS A 49 12.10 -7.15 8.01
CA CYS A 49 10.99 -7.56 8.85
C CYS A 49 11.46 -7.80 10.29
N ILE A 50 10.70 -7.28 11.25
CA ILE A 50 11.01 -7.38 12.67
C ILE A 50 9.76 -7.87 13.39
N LYS A 51 9.96 -8.82 14.30
CA LYS A 51 8.91 -9.24 15.20
C LYS A 51 8.74 -8.22 16.32
N VAL A 52 7.52 -7.72 16.49
CA VAL A 52 7.14 -6.76 17.51
C VAL A 52 6.02 -7.29 18.39
N GLN A 53 5.96 -6.80 19.62
CA GLN A 53 4.86 -7.05 20.54
C GLN A 53 3.73 -6.05 20.26
N THR A 54 2.48 -6.54 20.17
CA THR A 54 1.31 -5.70 19.86
C THR A 54 0.38 -5.48 21.06
N THR A 55 0.70 -6.11 22.19
CA THR A 55 -0.09 -6.05 23.43
C THR A 55 0.82 -5.81 24.64
N CYS A 56 0.29 -5.28 25.73
CA CYS A 56 1.07 -4.98 26.94
C CYS A 56 1.76 -6.18 27.61
N CYS A 57 1.31 -7.39 27.31
CA CYS A 57 1.94 -8.61 27.80
C CYS A 57 2.83 -9.20 26.71
N SER A 58 3.90 -9.88 27.12
CA SER A 58 4.68 -10.73 26.22
C SER A 58 3.89 -11.97 25.79
N CYS A 59 4.26 -12.59 24.69
CA CYS A 59 3.58 -13.80 24.20
C CYS A 59 3.58 -14.94 25.24
N ASN A 60 4.68 -15.09 25.98
CA ASN A 60 4.79 -16.03 27.12
C ASN A 60 3.93 -15.63 28.33
N MET A 61 3.33 -14.45 28.30
CA MET A 61 2.42 -13.93 29.30
C MET A 61 1.03 -13.63 28.70
N GLY A 62 0.64 -14.35 27.65
CA GLY A 62 -0.71 -14.24 27.06
C GLY A 62 -0.89 -13.06 26.10
N GLY A 63 0.19 -12.38 25.76
CA GLY A 63 0.21 -11.36 24.75
C GLY A 63 0.30 -11.88 23.32
N LYS A 64 0.40 -10.95 22.38
CA LYS A 64 0.51 -11.22 20.95
C LYS A 64 1.76 -10.55 20.36
N GLU A 65 2.34 -11.24 19.41
CA GLU A 65 3.47 -10.77 18.60
C GLU A 65 3.10 -10.82 17.13
N MET A 66 3.66 -9.91 16.34
CA MET A 66 3.41 -9.80 14.91
C MET A 66 4.71 -9.48 14.18
N CYS A 67 4.87 -9.99 12.96
CA CYS A 67 5.96 -9.62 12.07
C CYS A 67 5.55 -8.36 11.30
N VAL A 68 6.36 -7.31 11.37
CA VAL A 68 6.07 -6.02 10.73
C VAL A 68 7.30 -5.47 10.04
N SER A 69 7.11 -4.50 9.14
CA SER A 69 8.26 -3.79 8.55
C SER A 69 9.03 -3.03 9.62
N LYS A 70 10.35 -3.02 9.52
CA LYS A 70 11.25 -2.26 10.41
C LYS A 70 10.86 -0.77 10.54
N LYS A 71 10.22 -0.21 9.52
CA LYS A 71 9.74 1.19 9.51
C LYS A 71 8.60 1.43 10.50
N GLU A 72 7.85 0.40 10.87
CA GLU A 72 6.66 0.49 11.71
C GLU A 72 6.95 0.19 13.19
N VAL A 73 8.15 -0.30 13.52
CA VAL A 73 8.53 -0.70 14.88
C VAL A 73 8.25 0.42 15.90
N GLY A 74 8.66 1.66 15.59
CA GLY A 74 8.46 2.80 16.49
C GLY A 74 6.99 3.15 16.74
N PHE A 75 6.05 2.75 15.88
CA PHE A 75 4.62 2.92 16.13
C PHE A 75 4.14 1.94 17.21
N TYR A 76 4.57 0.68 17.14
CA TYR A 76 4.21 -0.33 18.13
C TYR A 76 4.89 -0.09 19.47
N GLU A 77 6.17 0.32 19.48
CA GLU A 77 6.89 0.67 20.72
C GLU A 77 6.16 1.78 21.48
N LYS A 78 5.69 2.83 20.81
CA LYS A 78 4.89 3.90 21.42
C LYS A 78 3.55 3.43 21.96
N GLN A 79 2.93 2.43 21.36
CA GLN A 79 1.70 1.86 21.92
C GLN A 79 1.97 1.12 23.23
N LEU A 80 3.11 0.43 23.33
CA LEU A 80 3.52 -0.27 24.54
C LEU A 80 3.89 0.68 25.68
N GLU A 81 4.33 1.91 25.39
CA GLU A 81 4.56 2.94 26.41
C GLU A 81 3.28 3.30 27.19
N ASN A 82 2.10 3.14 26.58
CA ASN A 82 0.80 3.40 27.23
C ASN A 82 0.31 2.24 28.09
N CYS A 83 1.07 1.15 28.18
CA CYS A 83 0.70 0.01 29.01
C CYS A 83 0.79 0.35 30.49
N SER A 84 -0.25 -0.03 31.24
CA SER A 84 -0.25 0.12 32.69
C SER A 84 0.79 -0.81 33.31
N LYS A 85 1.52 -0.30 34.30
CA LYS A 85 2.47 -1.11 35.08
C LYS A 85 1.76 -2.13 35.98
N ASP A 86 0.47 -1.92 36.24
CA ASP A 86 -0.37 -2.79 37.07
C ASP A 86 -1.15 -3.83 36.25
N SER A 87 -0.86 -3.96 34.96
CA SER A 87 -1.49 -4.96 34.10
C SER A 87 -1.13 -6.38 34.55
N ALA A 88 -2.13 -7.16 34.90
CA ALA A 88 -1.97 -8.59 35.17
C ALA A 88 -1.89 -9.37 33.85
N CYS A 89 -0.81 -10.12 33.66
CA CYS A 89 -0.61 -10.96 32.49
C CYS A 89 -0.68 -12.46 32.86
N ILE A 90 -1.31 -13.27 32.02
CA ILE A 90 -1.51 -14.70 32.29
C ILE A 90 -0.29 -15.46 31.77
N ALA A 91 0.41 -16.20 32.61
CA ALA A 91 1.51 -17.04 32.15
C ALA A 91 1.02 -18.11 31.16
N LEU A 92 1.51 -18.07 29.93
CA LEU A 92 1.23 -19.06 28.89
C LEU A 92 2.54 -19.68 28.39
N TYR A 93 2.61 -21.00 28.40
CA TYR A 93 3.78 -21.74 27.89
C TYR A 93 3.66 -22.09 26.40
N ALA A 94 2.50 -21.84 25.80
CA ALA A 94 2.21 -22.11 24.40
C ALA A 94 2.27 -20.82 23.57
N CYS A 95 3.41 -20.12 23.61
CA CYS A 95 3.65 -19.03 22.66
C CYS A 95 3.99 -19.63 21.29
N ASP A 96 3.14 -19.36 20.31
CA ASP A 96 3.37 -19.80 18.94
C ASP A 96 4.31 -18.81 18.24
N ILE A 97 5.61 -19.08 18.34
CA ILE A 97 6.67 -18.24 17.76
C ILE A 97 6.65 -18.46 16.24
N LYS A 98 5.79 -17.72 15.53
CA LYS A 98 5.81 -17.69 14.07
C LYS A 98 7.17 -17.19 13.57
N SER A 99 7.72 -17.84 12.55
CA SER A 99 8.87 -17.31 11.80
C SER A 99 8.50 -15.93 11.25
N CYS A 100 9.41 -14.95 11.36
CA CYS A 100 9.22 -13.62 10.80
C CYS A 100 10.16 -13.46 9.60
N GLY A 101 9.60 -13.21 8.43
CA GLY A 101 10.37 -13.10 7.20
C GLY A 101 9.62 -12.33 6.11
N CYS A 102 10.32 -12.05 5.03
CA CYS A 102 9.79 -11.34 3.88
C CYS A 102 9.31 -12.34 2.82
N ILE A 103 7.99 -12.51 2.72
CA ILE A 103 7.37 -13.41 1.74
C ILE A 103 6.55 -12.58 0.78
N GLU A 104 6.91 -12.63 -0.51
CA GLU A 104 6.24 -11.88 -1.58
C GLU A 104 6.16 -10.36 -1.32
N GLY A 105 7.16 -9.80 -0.62
CA GLY A 105 7.21 -8.37 -0.29
C GLY A 105 6.35 -7.95 0.90
N ARG A 106 5.85 -8.90 1.69
CA ARG A 106 5.14 -8.66 2.96
C ARG A 106 5.87 -9.32 4.13
N CYS A 107 5.78 -8.70 5.30
CA CYS A 107 6.31 -9.28 6.53
C CYS A 107 5.29 -10.24 7.15
N VAL A 108 5.67 -11.51 7.28
CA VAL A 108 4.82 -12.58 7.84
C VAL A 108 5.58 -13.45 8.82
#